data_AF-A0A6N7I8B7-F1
#
_entry.id   AF-A0A6N7I8B7-F1
#
_cell.length_a   1.000
_cell.length_b   1.000
_cell.length_c   1.000
_cell.angle_alpha   90.00
_cell.angle_beta   90.00
_cell.angle_gamma   90.00
#
_symmetry.space_group_name_H-M   'P 1'
#
loop_
_entity.id
_entity.type
_entity.pdbx_description
1 polymer ?
#
loop_
_entity_poly.entity_id
_entity_poly.type
_entity_poly.pdbx_seq_one_letter_code
_entity_poly.pdbx_strand_id
1 'polypeptide(L)'
;MSRQGQQRPTRQELLRAVCEHVSRTGDATLPWGQVPGLESEFGSPDAVLLELHRRWYARFAARLDALLEDSPDDLAGAARDLWEELTAEDPARRALLDAYRDHPALAAAEERQRRLLWLATAGDRRRVAVPSRA
;
A
#
# COMPACT_ATOMS: atom_id res chain seq x y z
N MET A 1 30.86 22.69 -23.34
CA MET A 1 29.76 23.03 -22.40
C MET A 1 28.68 21.98 -22.54
N SER A 2 28.85 20.83 -21.87
CA SER A 2 27.91 19.71 -21.96
C SER A 2 26.70 20.00 -21.08
N ARG A 3 25.52 20.03 -21.71
CA ARG A 3 24.23 20.05 -21.03
C ARG A 3 24.18 18.85 -20.08
N GLN A 4 24.07 19.10 -18.78
CA GLN A 4 23.80 18.05 -17.82
C GLN A 4 22.55 17.30 -18.29
N GLY A 5 22.67 15.98 -18.50
CA GLY A 5 21.51 15.14 -18.76
C GLY A 5 20.60 15.25 -17.55
N GLN A 6 19.46 15.91 -17.70
CA GLN A 6 18.46 16.00 -16.65
C GLN A 6 17.98 14.56 -16.40
N GLN A 7 18.49 13.91 -15.35
CA GLN A 7 18.00 12.60 -14.93
C GLN A 7 16.50 12.78 -14.64
N ARG A 8 15.64 12.10 -15.40
CA ARG A 8 14.20 12.13 -15.11
C ARG A 8 13.99 11.49 -13.74
N PRO A 9 13.22 12.13 -12.83
CA PRO A 9 12.92 11.54 -11.54
C PRO A 9 12.24 10.19 -11.75
N THR A 10 12.67 9.19 -10.99
CA THR A 10 12.07 7.87 -11.00
C THR A 10 10.64 7.93 -10.47
N ARG A 11 9.82 6.95 -10.82
CA ARG A 11 8.47 6.79 -10.25
C ARG A 11 8.48 6.82 -8.72
N GLN A 12 9.50 6.23 -8.09
CA GLN A 12 9.61 6.22 -6.64
C GLN A 12 9.82 7.63 -6.06
N GLU A 13 10.67 8.43 -6.69
CA GLU A 13 10.92 9.81 -6.25
C GLU A 13 9.67 10.67 -6.41
N LEU A 14 8.92 10.48 -7.49
CA LEU A 14 7.64 11.18 -7.70
C LEU A 14 6.59 10.80 -6.65
N LEU A 15 6.43 9.52 -6.33
CA LEU A 15 5.51 9.09 -5.27
C LEU A 15 5.94 9.58 -3.89
N ARG A 16 7.24 9.65 -3.64
CA ARG A 16 7.77 10.26 -2.41
C ARG A 16 7.41 11.74 -2.36
N ALA A 17 7.60 12.48 -3.45
CA ALA A 17 7.24 13.89 -3.52
C ALA A 17 5.72 14.11 -3.33
N VAL A 18 4.88 13.20 -3.83
CA VAL A 18 3.44 13.19 -3.56
C VAL A 18 3.16 13.03 -2.06
N CYS A 19 3.74 12.02 -1.40
CA CYS A 19 3.58 11.83 0.05
C CYS A 19 4.11 13.03 0.85
N GLU A 20 5.27 13.59 0.48
CA GLU A 20 5.85 14.76 1.13
C GLU A 20 4.95 16.01 0.98
N HIS A 21 4.31 16.18 -0.17
CA HIS A 21 3.35 17.27 -0.37
C HIS A 21 2.15 17.13 0.57
N VAL A 22 1.58 15.93 0.69
CA VAL A 22 0.45 15.65 1.59
C VAL A 22 0.87 15.82 3.04
N SER A 23 2.03 15.28 3.45
CA SER A 23 2.55 15.47 4.81
C SER A 23 2.73 16.94 5.18
N ARG A 24 3.23 17.76 4.24
CA ARG A 24 3.49 19.18 4.48
C ARG A 24 2.23 20.02 4.56
N THR A 25 1.20 19.66 3.78
CA THR A 25 -0.05 20.44 3.69
C THR A 25 -1.12 19.96 4.64
N GLY A 26 -1.07 18.70 5.08
CA GLY A 26 -2.15 18.03 5.80
C GLY A 26 -3.37 17.74 4.92
N ASP A 27 -3.31 18.04 3.63
CA ASP A 27 -4.40 17.83 2.67
C ASP A 27 -4.19 16.51 1.95
N ALA A 28 -5.10 15.55 2.16
CA ALA A 28 -5.08 14.22 1.54
C ALA A 28 -5.61 14.23 0.09
N THR A 29 -5.42 15.33 -0.63
CA THR A 29 -5.73 15.46 -2.06
C THR A 29 -4.52 15.11 -2.91
N LEU A 30 -4.72 14.37 -4.00
CA LEU A 30 -3.64 14.04 -4.93
C LEU A 30 -3.11 15.32 -5.62
N PRO A 31 -1.82 15.65 -5.51
CA PRO A 31 -1.25 16.89 -6.03
C PRO A 31 -0.96 16.80 -7.55
N TRP A 32 -1.99 16.52 -8.36
CA TRP A 32 -1.89 16.15 -9.77
C TRP A 32 -1.16 17.19 -10.63
N GLY A 33 -1.28 18.49 -10.35
CA GLY A 33 -0.55 19.56 -11.03
C GLY A 33 0.54 20.23 -10.20
N GLN A 34 0.71 19.83 -8.94
CA GLN A 34 1.64 20.47 -8.00
C GLN A 34 2.97 19.73 -7.85
N VAL A 35 3.07 18.48 -8.32
CA VAL A 35 4.32 17.70 -8.35
C VAL A 35 4.86 17.67 -9.78
N PRO A 36 5.98 18.36 -10.08
CA PRO A 36 6.56 18.39 -11.42
C PRO A 36 6.89 16.99 -11.94
N GLY A 37 6.45 16.68 -13.16
CA GLY A 37 6.71 15.40 -13.83
C GLY A 37 5.75 14.27 -13.49
N LEU A 38 4.83 14.45 -12.52
CA LEU A 38 3.86 13.43 -12.13
C LEU A 38 2.93 13.06 -13.29
N GLU A 39 2.34 14.06 -13.95
CA GLU A 39 1.44 13.85 -15.08
C GLU A 39 2.14 13.16 -16.26
N SER A 40 3.35 13.61 -16.61
CA SER A 40 4.10 13.05 -17.74
C SER A 40 4.55 11.61 -17.51
N GLU A 41 4.79 11.22 -16.26
CA GLU A 41 5.28 9.88 -15.93
C GLU A 41 4.16 8.87 -15.72
N PHE A 42 3.06 9.26 -15.08
CA PHE A 42 1.96 8.36 -14.74
C PHE A 42 0.78 8.44 -15.71
N GLY A 43 0.62 9.56 -16.42
CA GLY A 43 -0.43 9.78 -17.42
C GLY A 43 -1.85 9.94 -16.86
N SER A 44 -2.15 9.41 -15.67
CA SER A 44 -3.46 9.56 -15.01
C SER A 44 -3.36 9.51 -13.47
N PRO A 45 -4.30 10.17 -12.76
CA PRO A 45 -4.44 10.03 -11.31
C PRO A 45 -4.59 8.57 -10.87
N ASP A 46 -5.35 7.78 -11.64
CA ASP A 46 -5.58 6.35 -11.43
C ASP A 46 -4.27 5.58 -11.33
N ALA A 47 -3.33 5.84 -12.25
CA ALA A 47 -2.04 5.16 -12.26
C ALA A 47 -1.22 5.47 -11.00
N VAL A 48 -1.31 6.69 -10.45
CA VAL A 48 -0.65 7.05 -9.19
C VAL A 48 -1.30 6.33 -8.01
N LEU A 49 -2.64 6.37 -7.91
CA LEU A 49 -3.38 5.71 -6.83
C LEU A 49 -3.13 4.20 -6.83
N LEU A 50 -3.14 3.55 -8.00
CA LEU A 50 -2.87 2.13 -8.14
C LEU A 50 -1.43 1.77 -7.75
N GLU A 51 -0.46 2.60 -8.10
CA GLU A 51 0.94 2.36 -7.73
C GLU A 51 1.18 2.60 -6.23
N LEU A 52 0.56 3.61 -5.61
CA LEU A 52 0.56 3.82 -4.16
C LEU A 52 -0.03 2.60 -3.44
N HIS A 53 -1.20 2.15 -3.88
CA HIS A 53 -1.88 0.96 -3.33
C HIS A 53 -0.99 -0.28 -3.46
N ARG A 54 -0.43 -0.53 -4.65
CA ARG A 54 0.44 -1.69 -4.91
C ARG A 54 1.64 -1.71 -3.96
N ARG A 55 2.29 -0.57 -3.75
CA ARG A 55 3.46 -0.46 -2.86
C ARG A 55 3.09 -0.63 -1.39
N TRP A 56 1.97 -0.04 -0.97
CA TRP A 56 1.44 -0.23 0.38
C TRP A 56 1.20 -1.73 0.66
N TYR A 57 0.44 -2.39 -0.21
CA TYR A 57 0.08 -3.79 -0.01
C TYR A 57 1.24 -4.76 -0.23
N ALA A 58 2.22 -4.44 -1.07
CA ALA A 58 3.45 -5.24 -1.16
C ALA A 58 4.24 -5.22 0.16
N ARG A 59 4.32 -4.06 0.82
CA ARG A 59 4.97 -3.93 2.15
C ARG A 59 4.18 -4.65 3.23
N PHE A 60 2.85 -4.49 3.22
CA PHE A 60 1.96 -5.21 4.15
C PHE A 60 2.08 -6.72 3.99
N ALA A 61 1.97 -7.24 2.77
CA ALA A 61 2.07 -8.69 2.51
C ALA A 61 3.41 -9.26 2.97
N ALA A 62 4.54 -8.61 2.66
CA ALA A 62 5.86 -9.08 3.07
C ALA A 62 6.02 -9.18 4.61
N ARG A 63 5.42 -8.24 5.37
CA ARG A 63 5.45 -8.29 6.83
C ARG A 63 4.40 -9.24 7.42
N LEU A 64 3.25 -9.38 6.75
CA LEU A 64 2.23 -10.34 7.12
C LEU A 64 2.75 -11.78 6.95
N ASP A 65 3.49 -12.05 5.87
CA ASP A 65 4.11 -13.36 5.66
C ASP A 65 5.07 -13.71 6.81
N ALA A 66 5.94 -12.78 7.21
CA ALA A 66 6.81 -12.95 8.37
C ALA A 66 6.02 -13.15 9.69
N LEU A 67 4.90 -12.44 9.86
CA LEU A 67 4.03 -12.61 11.03
C LEU A 67 3.38 -13.99 11.05
N LEU A 68 2.94 -14.51 9.91
CA LEU A 68 2.35 -15.85 9.80
C LEU A 68 3.40 -16.94 10.10
N GLU A 69 4.64 -16.76 9.67
CA GLU A 69 5.75 -17.67 9.98
C GLU A 69 6.02 -17.78 11.50
N ASP A 70 5.89 -16.67 12.23
CA ASP A 70 6.07 -16.63 13.70
C ASP A 70 4.93 -17.31 14.48
N SER A 71 3.79 -17.56 13.83
CA SER A 71 2.62 -18.26 14.40
C SER A 71 2.15 -17.68 15.76
N PRO A 72 1.82 -16.37 15.85
CA PRO A 72 1.40 -15.74 17.08
C PRO A 72 0.09 -16.32 17.62
N ASP A 73 -0.04 -16.38 18.95
CA ASP A 73 -1.25 -16.85 19.63
C ASP A 73 -2.51 -16.03 19.27
N ASP A 74 -2.34 -14.71 19.09
CA ASP A 74 -3.38 -13.79 18.59
C ASP A 74 -2.97 -13.16 17.25
N LEU A 75 -3.15 -13.93 16.17
CA LEU A 75 -2.90 -13.45 14.80
C LEU A 75 -3.73 -12.20 14.45
N ALA A 76 -4.96 -12.08 14.96
CA ALA A 76 -5.84 -10.96 14.62
C ALA A 76 -5.37 -9.66 15.27
N GLY A 77 -4.96 -9.72 16.54
CA GLY A 77 -4.31 -8.62 17.25
C GLY A 77 -3.00 -8.22 16.57
N ALA A 78 -2.10 -9.18 16.33
CA ALA A 78 -0.81 -8.89 15.74
C ALA A 78 -0.91 -8.32 14.30
N ALA A 79 -1.90 -8.77 13.51
CA ALA A 79 -2.15 -8.20 12.19
C ALA A 79 -2.69 -6.75 12.25
N ARG A 80 -3.44 -6.41 13.30
CA ARG A 80 -3.88 -5.02 13.55
C ARG A 80 -2.69 -4.15 13.94
N ASP A 81 -1.85 -4.61 14.86
CA ASP A 81 -0.67 -3.88 15.29
C ASP A 81 0.26 -3.61 14.10
N LEU A 82 0.48 -4.62 13.25
CA LEU A 82 1.23 -4.48 12.00
C LEU A 82 0.62 -3.40 11.07
N TRP A 83 -0.70 -3.35 10.94
CA TRP A 83 -1.37 -2.34 10.13
C TRP A 83 -1.17 -0.93 10.69
N GLU A 84 -1.26 -0.77 12.01
CA GLU A 84 -1.04 0.49 12.72
C GLU A 84 0.42 0.95 12.60
N GLU A 85 1.38 0.04 12.78
CA GLU A 85 2.82 0.31 12.59
C GLU A 85 3.12 0.80 11.17
N LEU A 86 2.62 0.09 10.15
CA LEU A 86 2.80 0.50 8.75
C LEU A 86 2.17 1.86 8.47
N THR A 87 1.04 2.16 9.12
CA THR A 87 0.36 3.45 9.00
C THR A 87 1.18 4.56 9.64
N ALA A 88 1.78 4.31 10.80
CA ALA A 88 2.66 5.26 11.46
C ALA A 88 3.95 5.53 10.66
N GLU A 89 4.45 4.54 9.92
CA GLU A 89 5.65 4.67 9.07
C GLU A 89 5.42 5.48 7.79
N ASP A 90 4.22 5.47 7.21
CA ASP A 90 3.87 6.20 5.98
C ASP A 90 2.44 6.76 6.03
N PRO A 91 2.16 7.70 6.96
CA PRO A 91 0.81 8.18 7.23
C PRO A 91 0.22 8.93 6.03
N ALA A 92 1.03 9.63 5.25
CA ALA A 92 0.58 10.35 4.07
C ALA A 92 0.11 9.42 2.96
N ARG A 93 0.80 8.28 2.73
CA ARG A 93 0.32 7.28 1.78
C ARG A 93 -1.00 6.70 2.23
N ARG A 94 -1.13 6.31 3.51
CA ARG A 94 -2.38 5.77 4.05
C ARG A 94 -3.52 6.78 3.93
N ALA A 95 -3.29 8.03 4.31
CA ALA A 95 -4.26 9.12 4.20
C ALA A 95 -4.75 9.33 2.76
N LEU A 96 -3.85 9.31 1.76
CA LEU A 96 -4.24 9.38 0.34
C LEU A 96 -5.11 8.20 -0.07
N LEU A 97 -4.72 6.97 0.29
CA LEU A 97 -5.51 5.78 -0.05
C LEU A 97 -6.89 5.80 0.61
N ASP A 98 -6.97 6.30 1.85
CA ASP A 98 -8.24 6.47 2.56
C ASP A 98 -9.13 7.54 1.95
N ALA A 99 -8.55 8.70 1.59
CA ALA A 99 -9.28 9.80 0.96
C ALA A 99 -9.89 9.41 -0.41
N TYR A 100 -9.23 8.51 -1.13
CA TYR A 100 -9.65 8.03 -2.45
C TYR A 100 -10.28 6.63 -2.42
N ARG A 101 -10.68 6.11 -1.25
CA ARG A 101 -11.19 4.73 -1.10
C ARG A 101 -12.35 4.36 -2.04
N ASP A 102 -13.19 5.34 -2.36
CA ASP A 102 -14.36 5.16 -3.23
C ASP A 102 -14.05 5.46 -4.72
N HIS A 103 -12.80 5.81 -5.04
CA HIS A 103 -12.35 6.01 -6.42
C HIS A 103 -12.42 4.66 -7.18
N PRO A 104 -13.04 4.58 -8.37
CA PRO A 104 -13.33 3.30 -9.04
C PRO A 104 -12.11 2.39 -9.22
N ALA A 105 -10.98 2.95 -9.66
CA ALA A 105 -9.74 2.20 -9.85
C ALA A 105 -9.19 1.64 -8.52
N LEU A 106 -9.27 2.43 -7.44
CA LEU A 106 -8.76 2.02 -6.14
C LEU A 106 -9.69 1.00 -5.49
N ALA A 107 -11.00 1.23 -5.52
CA ALA A 107 -12.00 0.29 -5.01
C ALA A 107 -11.88 -1.10 -5.67
N ALA A 108 -11.66 -1.15 -6.99
CA ALA A 108 -11.43 -2.40 -7.71
C ALA A 108 -10.11 -3.09 -7.30
N ALA A 109 -9.05 -2.32 -7.02
CA ALA A 109 -7.77 -2.84 -6.55
C ALA A 109 -7.86 -3.39 -5.12
N GLU A 110 -8.52 -2.66 -4.22
CA GLU A 110 -8.79 -3.06 -2.83
C GLU A 110 -9.58 -4.37 -2.78
N GLU A 111 -10.65 -4.46 -3.55
CA GLU A 111 -11.47 -5.67 -3.60
C GLU A 111 -10.69 -6.88 -4.14
N ARG A 112 -9.84 -6.67 -5.16
CA ARG A 112 -8.94 -7.72 -5.65
C ARG A 112 -7.95 -8.15 -4.56
N GLN A 113 -7.35 -7.20 -3.84
CA GLN A 113 -6.39 -7.47 -2.79
C GLN A 113 -7.03 -8.22 -1.61
N ARG A 114 -8.22 -7.81 -1.19
CA ARG A 114 -9.00 -8.48 -0.15
C ARG A 114 -9.28 -9.94 -0.49
N ARG A 115 -9.64 -10.24 -1.75
CA ARG A 115 -9.83 -11.62 -2.22
C ARG A 115 -8.54 -12.43 -2.19
N LEU A 116 -7.41 -11.86 -2.60
CA LEU A 116 -6.11 -12.55 -2.56
C LEU A 116 -5.69 -12.87 -1.12
N LEU A 117 -5.81 -11.90 -0.21
CA LEU A 117 -5.51 -12.10 1.21
C LEU A 117 -6.42 -13.17 1.83
N TRP A 118 -7.72 -13.15 1.51
CA TRP A 118 -8.64 -14.19 1.95
C TRP A 118 -8.23 -15.57 1.44
N LEU A 119 -7.87 -15.72 0.17
CA LEU A 119 -7.42 -17.00 -0.39
C LEU A 119 -6.12 -17.50 0.26
N ALA A 120 -5.15 -16.60 0.49
CA ALA A 120 -3.87 -16.94 1.09
C ALA A 120 -4.02 -17.39 2.56
N THR A 121 -4.84 -16.68 3.32
CA THR A 121 -5.02 -16.94 4.77
C THR A 121 -6.06 -18.03 5.07
N ALA A 122 -7.08 -18.20 4.23
CA ALA A 122 -8.07 -19.27 4.40
C ALA A 122 -7.46 -20.67 4.22
N GLY A 123 -6.35 -20.79 3.47
CA GLY A 123 -5.58 -22.03 3.33
C GLY A 123 -4.81 -22.45 4.60
N ASP A 124 -4.46 -21.49 5.46
CA ASP A 124 -3.60 -21.72 6.62
C ASP A 124 -4.33 -22.34 7.82
N ARG A 125 -5.67 -22.27 7.85
CA ARG A 125 -6.51 -22.97 8.84
C ARG A 125 -6.50 -24.50 8.74
N ARG A 126 -5.81 -25.10 7.75
CA ARG A 126 -5.69 -26.56 7.62
C ARG A 126 -4.60 -27.20 8.51
N ARG A 127 -3.91 -26.42 9.36
CA ARG A 127 -2.94 -26.96 10.35
C ARG A 127 -3.46 -27.11 11.78
N VAL A 128 -4.76 -26.92 12.03
CA VAL A 128 -5.36 -27.40 13.29
C VAL A 128 -5.77 -28.85 13.07
N ALA A 129 -4.91 -29.76 13.52
CA ALA A 129 -5.24 -31.18 13.64
C ALA A 129 -6.55 -31.30 14.42
N VAL A 130 -7.60 -31.78 13.77
CA VAL A 130 -8.77 -32.29 14.46
C VAL A 130 -8.32 -33.62 15.09
N PRO A 131 -8.25 -33.77 16.43
CA PRO A 131 -8.02 -35.07 17.01
C PRO A 131 -9.19 -35.97 16.61
N SER A 132 -8.88 -37.01 15.82
CA SER A 132 -9.81 -38.07 15.49
C SER A 132 -10.24 -38.72 16.79
N ARG A 133 -11.53 -38.63 17.11
CA ARG A 133 -12.14 -39.44 18.17
C ARG A 133 -11.95 -40.92 17.82
N ALA A 134 -11.31 -41.65 18.73
CA ALA A 134 -11.50 -43.09 18.92
C ALA A 134 -12.33 -43.26 20.20
#